data_AF-A0A5F1YBZ9-F1
#
_entry.id   AF-A0A5F1YBZ9-F1
#
_cell.length_a   1.000
_cell.length_b   1.000
_cell.length_c   1.000
_cell.angle_alpha   90.00
_cell.angle_beta   90.00
_cell.angle_gamma   90.00
#
_symmetry.space_group_name_H-M   'P 1'
#
loop_
_entity.id
_entity.type
_entity.pdbx_description
1 polymer ?
#
loop_
_entity_poly.entity_id
_entity_poly.type
_entity_poly.pdbx_seq_one_letter_code
_entity_poly.pdbx_strand_id
1 'polypeptide(L)'
;MTLENGKQTTESLIRKLGTEPPSATDRKRTKSWLVPLLGTTAGLILLSRLPTTSRWIHVPSFFPDFLWIAVIGIGSFWILSRLRFPEESFSGWVRFPIYSGLFWIVYSAGLFGWDLITGHEIGSHIGKCAWVILIASVLFSGSGLFLLRNGFPGKPVLTAATTAVFGLASANFCLKFFCGDQTSYHILFSHVTPSLILFFAGFFLFQKILKW
;
A
#
# COMPACT_ATOMS: atom_id res chain seq x y z
N MET A 1 11.70 -20.11 -38.63
CA MET A 1 12.69 -19.01 -38.78
C MET A 1 12.18 -17.87 -37.92
N THR A 2 12.67 -17.82 -36.68
CA THR A 2 13.77 -16.96 -36.17
C THR A 2 13.18 -15.72 -35.51
N LEU A 3 13.27 -15.73 -34.18
CA LEU A 3 13.02 -14.60 -33.28
C LEU A 3 14.03 -13.50 -33.59
N GLU A 4 13.57 -12.31 -33.94
CA GLU A 4 14.39 -11.10 -33.92
C GLU A 4 13.98 -10.18 -32.78
N ASN A 5 14.95 -9.95 -31.92
CA ASN A 5 14.95 -8.96 -30.85
C ASN A 5 14.91 -7.54 -31.43
N GLY A 6 14.14 -6.65 -30.79
CA GLY A 6 14.65 -5.32 -30.50
C GLY A 6 14.21 -4.16 -31.40
N LYS A 7 12.90 -3.85 -31.42
CA LYS A 7 12.34 -2.49 -31.26
C LYS A 7 10.83 -2.59 -31.46
N GLN A 8 10.05 -2.43 -30.39
CA GLN A 8 8.63 -2.09 -30.56
C GLN A 8 8.57 -0.77 -31.34
N THR A 9 8.13 -0.82 -32.59
CA THR A 9 7.91 0.39 -33.39
C THR A 9 6.74 1.16 -32.79
N THR A 10 6.81 2.48 -32.82
CA THR A 10 5.73 3.37 -32.33
C THR A 10 4.39 2.99 -32.92
N GLU A 11 4.37 2.57 -34.18
CA GLU A 11 3.19 2.01 -34.87
C GLU A 11 2.64 0.74 -34.22
N SER A 12 3.49 -0.22 -33.82
CA SER A 12 3.04 -1.42 -33.12
C SER A 12 2.43 -1.10 -31.76
N LEU A 13 2.96 -0.07 -31.07
CA LEU A 13 2.46 0.41 -29.79
C LEU A 13 1.12 1.14 -29.97
N ILE A 14 1.02 2.04 -30.95
CA ILE A 14 -0.21 2.77 -31.31
C ILE A 14 -1.31 1.78 -31.73
N ARG A 15 -0.97 0.77 -32.54
CA ARG A 15 -1.94 -0.24 -32.98
C ARG A 15 -2.43 -1.07 -31.81
N LYS A 16 -1.54 -1.47 -30.89
CA LYS A 16 -1.89 -2.23 -29.69
C LYS A 16 -2.75 -1.42 -28.70
N LEU A 17 -2.46 -0.12 -28.55
CA LEU A 17 -3.26 0.80 -27.72
C LEU A 17 -4.62 1.14 -28.37
N GLY A 18 -4.67 1.20 -29.71
CA GLY A 18 -5.87 1.52 -30.47
C GLY A 18 -6.85 0.35 -30.65
N THR A 19 -6.39 -0.91 -30.62
CA THR A 19 -7.26 -2.08 -30.75
C THR A 19 -8.01 -2.44 -29.47
N GLU A 20 -7.47 -2.10 -28.30
CA GLU A 20 -8.09 -2.36 -27.00
C GLU A 20 -7.82 -1.20 -26.02
N PRO A 21 -8.42 -0.02 -26.22
CA PRO A 21 -8.36 1.01 -25.19
C PRO A 21 -8.98 0.41 -23.92
N PRO A 22 -8.30 0.44 -22.76
CA PRO A 22 -8.85 -0.08 -21.53
C PRO A 22 -10.09 0.76 -21.20
N SER A 23 -11.30 0.30 -21.56
CA SER A 23 -12.50 1.07 -21.30
C SER A 23 -12.83 1.02 -19.81
N ALA A 24 -13.29 2.14 -19.26
CA ALA A 24 -13.81 2.22 -17.90
C ALA A 24 -15.04 1.31 -17.66
N THR A 25 -15.61 0.74 -18.73
CA THR A 25 -16.80 -0.11 -18.74
C THR A 25 -16.52 -1.62 -18.69
N ASP A 26 -15.25 -2.06 -18.64
CA ASP A 26 -14.91 -3.48 -18.54
C ASP A 26 -15.23 -4.06 -17.14
N ARG A 27 -16.50 -4.44 -16.98
CA ARG A 27 -17.11 -4.98 -15.76
C ARG A 27 -16.42 -6.24 -15.25
N LYS A 28 -15.79 -7.04 -16.14
CA LYS A 28 -15.03 -8.25 -15.76
C LYS A 28 -13.75 -7.87 -15.03
N ARG A 29 -13.05 -6.86 -15.52
CA ARG A 29 -11.80 -6.39 -14.90
C ARG A 29 -12.06 -5.65 -13.59
N THR A 30 -13.15 -4.90 -13.45
CA THR A 30 -13.58 -4.30 -12.17
C THR A 30 -13.94 -5.35 -11.13
N LYS A 31 -14.62 -6.44 -11.52
CA LYS A 31 -14.90 -7.59 -10.62
C LYS A 31 -13.63 -8.29 -10.14
N SER A 32 -12.56 -8.29 -10.93
CA SER A 32 -11.25 -8.84 -10.53
C SER A 32 -10.63 -8.13 -9.32
N TRP A 33 -11.02 -6.87 -9.03
CA TRP A 33 -10.55 -6.14 -7.84
C TRP A 33 -11.34 -6.48 -6.58
N LEU A 34 -12.62 -6.83 -6.74
CA LEU A 34 -13.48 -7.20 -5.61
C LEU A 34 -13.06 -8.52 -4.98
N VAL A 35 -12.51 -9.47 -5.75
CA VAL A 35 -12.07 -10.77 -5.24
C VAL A 35 -10.94 -10.64 -4.20
N PRO A 36 -9.80 -9.98 -4.47
CA PRO A 36 -8.77 -9.79 -3.46
C PRO A 36 -9.24 -8.89 -2.31
N LEU A 37 -10.08 -7.87 -2.56
CA LEU A 37 -10.64 -7.01 -1.51
C LEU A 37 -11.54 -7.80 -0.53
N LEU A 38 -12.46 -8.60 -1.05
CA LEU A 38 -13.35 -9.43 -0.26
C LEU A 38 -12.60 -10.57 0.42
N GLY A 39 -11.64 -11.20 -0.27
CA GLY A 39 -10.80 -12.25 0.30
C GLY A 39 -9.93 -11.75 1.46
N THR A 40 -9.35 -10.56 1.32
CA THR A 40 -8.55 -9.94 2.39
C THR A 40 -9.43 -9.50 3.56
N THR A 41 -10.61 -8.93 3.29
CA THR A 41 -11.58 -8.57 4.34
C THR A 41 -12.07 -9.80 5.11
N ALA A 42 -12.45 -10.88 4.41
CA ALA A 42 -12.87 -12.13 5.02
C ALA A 42 -11.74 -12.80 5.81
N GLY A 43 -10.52 -12.78 5.29
CA GLY A 43 -9.32 -13.27 5.98
C GLY A 43 -9.05 -12.50 7.28
N LEU A 44 -9.19 -11.18 7.26
CA LEU A 44 -9.03 -10.34 8.46
C LEU A 44 -10.13 -10.59 9.50
N ILE A 45 -11.38 -10.79 9.07
CA ILE A 45 -12.48 -11.16 9.96
C ILE A 45 -12.24 -12.54 10.59
N LEU A 46 -11.74 -13.52 9.83
CA LEU A 46 -11.41 -14.84 10.37
C LEU A 46 -10.24 -14.77 11.35
N LEU A 47 -9.20 -13.99 11.03
CA LEU A 47 -8.06 -13.76 11.90
C LEU A 47 -8.47 -13.07 13.21
N SER A 48 -9.37 -12.08 13.17
CA SER A 48 -9.90 -11.44 14.38
C SER A 48 -10.70 -12.41 15.26
N ARG A 49 -11.07 -13.59 14.76
CA ARG A 49 -11.69 -14.67 15.54
C ARG A 49 -10.67 -15.62 16.17
N LEU A 50 -9.36 -15.40 16.04
CA LEU A 50 -8.35 -16.18 16.76
C LEU A 50 -8.04 -15.59 18.15
N PRO A 51 -7.84 -16.41 19.19
CA PRO A 51 -7.56 -15.95 20.56
C PRO A 51 -6.19 -15.26 20.71
N THR A 52 -5.31 -15.38 19.72
CA THR A 52 -4.04 -14.65 19.62
C THR A 52 -4.21 -13.20 19.17
N THR A 53 -5.43 -12.77 18.84
CA THR A 53 -5.73 -11.40 18.40
C THR A 53 -6.25 -10.54 19.55
N SER A 54 -5.71 -9.33 19.64
CA SER A 54 -6.11 -8.32 20.61
C SER A 54 -7.44 -7.69 20.15
N ARG A 55 -8.56 -8.35 20.50
CA ARG A 55 -9.88 -8.01 19.95
C ARG A 55 -10.43 -6.64 20.41
N TRP A 56 -9.87 -6.05 21.47
CA TRP A 56 -10.50 -4.90 22.15
C TRP A 56 -9.53 -3.89 22.81
N ILE A 57 -8.21 -4.12 22.83
CA ILE A 57 -7.25 -3.23 23.52
C ILE A 57 -7.13 -1.87 22.81
N HIS A 58 -7.46 -1.81 21.52
CA HIS A 58 -7.17 -0.65 20.68
C HIS A 58 -8.34 0.33 20.53
N VAL A 59 -9.51 0.13 21.13
CA VAL A 59 -10.70 0.98 20.88
C VAL A 59 -10.44 2.50 21.06
N PRO A 60 -9.62 2.97 22.03
CA PRO A 60 -9.28 4.39 22.14
C PRO A 60 -8.28 4.88 21.08
N SER A 61 -7.29 4.04 20.71
CA SER A 61 -6.30 4.34 19.67
C SER A 61 -6.77 3.96 18.26
N PHE A 62 -7.97 3.38 18.15
CA PHE A 62 -8.58 2.94 16.90
C PHE A 62 -8.84 4.16 16.02
N PHE A 63 -9.36 5.26 16.57
CA PHE A 63 -9.90 6.33 15.75
C PHE A 63 -8.84 7.05 14.88
N PRO A 64 -7.72 7.58 15.40
CA PRO A 64 -6.78 8.33 14.57
C PRO A 64 -6.03 7.43 13.57
N ASP A 65 -5.53 6.28 14.02
CA ASP A 65 -4.77 5.37 13.16
C ASP A 65 -5.66 4.66 12.14
N PHE A 66 -6.85 4.19 12.52
CA PHE A 66 -7.79 3.58 11.58
C PHE A 66 -8.30 4.60 10.57
N LEU A 67 -8.62 5.82 11.01
CA LEU A 67 -9.06 6.88 10.10
C LEU A 67 -7.95 7.19 9.10
N TRP A 68 -6.70 7.33 9.54
CA TRP A 68 -5.56 7.53 8.66
C TRP A 68 -5.37 6.36 7.67
N ILE A 69 -5.39 5.12 8.15
CA ILE A 69 -5.27 3.90 7.34
C ILE A 69 -6.40 3.85 6.30
N ALA A 70 -7.64 4.12 6.70
CA ALA A 70 -8.81 4.08 5.83
C ALA A 70 -8.74 5.18 4.77
N VAL A 71 -8.41 6.41 5.18
CA VAL A 71 -8.27 7.56 4.27
C VAL A 71 -7.17 7.32 3.24
N ILE A 72 -6.02 6.78 3.66
CA ILE A 72 -4.93 6.42 2.73
C ILE A 72 -5.31 5.25 1.86
N GLY A 73 -5.93 4.21 2.42
CA GLY A 73 -6.36 3.03 1.67
C GLY A 73 -7.33 3.41 0.55
N ILE A 74 -8.38 4.15 0.89
CA ILE A 74 -9.39 4.65 -0.06
C ILE A 74 -8.76 5.63 -1.04
N GLY A 75 -7.97 6.60 -0.57
CA GLY A 75 -7.31 7.59 -1.41
C GLY A 75 -6.34 6.95 -2.41
N SER A 76 -5.55 5.98 -1.97
CA SER A 76 -4.63 5.24 -2.84
C SER A 76 -5.37 4.39 -3.85
N PHE A 77 -6.44 3.69 -3.43
CA PHE A 77 -7.27 2.91 -4.35
C PHE A 77 -7.90 3.80 -5.43
N TRP A 78 -8.47 4.94 -5.02
CA TRP A 78 -9.02 5.92 -5.95
C TRP A 78 -7.96 6.42 -6.92
N ILE A 79 -6.77 6.83 -6.44
CA ILE A 79 -5.68 7.29 -7.31
C ILE A 79 -5.20 6.21 -8.27
N LEU A 80 -5.01 4.98 -7.80
CA LEU A 80 -4.60 3.85 -8.66
C LEU A 80 -5.64 3.55 -9.73
N SER A 81 -6.93 3.73 -9.44
CA SER A 81 -7.99 3.60 -10.45
C SER A 81 -7.90 4.65 -11.56
N ARG A 82 -7.44 5.86 -11.23
CA ARG A 82 -7.28 6.98 -12.18
C ARG A 82 -5.97 6.88 -12.96
N LEU A 83 -4.87 6.51 -12.31
CA LEU A 83 -3.53 6.37 -12.92
C LEU A 83 -3.44 5.28 -14.00
N ARG A 84 -4.46 4.43 -14.10
CA ARG A 84 -4.61 3.46 -15.18
C ARG A 84 -4.87 4.11 -16.54
N PHE A 85 -5.42 5.32 -16.58
CA PHE A 85 -5.78 6.02 -17.81
C PHE A 85 -4.72 7.08 -18.13
N PRO A 86 -3.86 6.85 -19.14
CA PRO A 86 -2.75 7.77 -19.44
C PRO A 86 -3.21 9.15 -19.94
N GLU A 87 -4.40 9.23 -20.51
CA GLU A 87 -5.05 10.45 -21.02
C GLU A 87 -5.56 11.42 -19.95
N GLU A 88 -5.68 11.02 -18.67
CA GLU A 88 -6.21 11.91 -17.64
C GLU A 88 -5.17 12.93 -17.14
N SER A 89 -5.57 14.21 -17.10
CA SER A 89 -4.78 15.25 -16.44
C SER A 89 -4.93 15.13 -14.91
N PHE A 90 -3.83 14.86 -14.23
CA PHE A 90 -3.81 14.67 -12.78
C PHE A 90 -3.51 15.97 -12.05
N SER A 91 -4.37 16.36 -11.10
CA SER A 91 -4.12 17.46 -10.17
C SER A 91 -3.05 17.08 -9.12
N GLY A 92 -2.55 18.06 -8.36
CA GLY A 92 -1.57 17.79 -7.28
C GLY A 92 -2.06 16.80 -6.21
N TRP A 93 -3.38 16.64 -6.07
CA TRP A 93 -4.01 15.72 -5.11
C TRP A 93 -3.67 14.25 -5.32
N VAL A 94 -3.18 13.84 -6.49
CA VAL A 94 -2.73 12.45 -6.71
C VAL A 94 -1.52 12.05 -5.86
N ARG A 95 -0.83 13.02 -5.24
CA ARG A 95 0.27 12.76 -4.30
C ARG A 95 -0.20 12.66 -2.85
N PHE A 96 -1.50 12.82 -2.59
CA PHE A 96 -2.07 12.78 -1.25
C PHE A 96 -1.65 11.55 -0.42
N PRO A 97 -1.68 10.30 -0.94
CA PRO A 97 -1.25 9.14 -0.17
C PRO A 97 0.21 9.22 0.28
N ILE A 98 1.08 9.79 -0.56
CA ILE A 98 2.50 9.94 -0.27
C ILE A 98 2.69 10.95 0.87
N TYR A 99 2.02 12.10 0.78
CA TYR A 99 2.08 13.12 1.84
C TYR A 99 1.50 12.63 3.15
N SER A 100 0.38 11.91 3.11
CA SER A 100 -0.24 11.31 4.30
C SER A 100 0.66 10.22 4.91
N GLY A 101 1.34 9.43 4.08
CA GLY A 101 2.42 8.51 4.46
C GLY A 101 3.53 9.20 5.25
N LEU A 102 4.06 10.29 4.68
CA LEU A 102 5.12 11.09 5.29
C LEU A 102 4.67 11.71 6.63
N PHE A 103 3.44 12.24 6.67
CA PHE A 103 2.89 12.82 7.90
C PHE A 103 2.85 11.81 9.04
N TRP A 104 2.46 10.56 8.78
CA TRP A 104 2.44 9.51 9.80
C TRP A 104 3.83 9.12 10.31
N ILE A 105 4.83 9.11 9.43
CA ILE A 105 6.23 8.88 9.82
C ILE A 105 6.69 9.99 10.77
N VAL A 106 6.46 11.25 10.39
CA VAL A 106 6.83 12.41 11.21
C VAL A 106 6.09 12.42 12.54
N TYR A 107 4.79 12.12 12.53
CA TYR A 107 3.98 12.02 13.74
C TYR A 107 4.50 10.93 14.69
N SER A 108 4.80 9.74 14.17
CA SER A 108 5.31 8.63 14.97
C SER A 108 6.70 8.92 15.57
N ALA A 109 7.59 9.53 14.80
CA ALA A 109 8.90 9.97 15.29
C ALA A 109 8.76 11.08 16.34
N GLY A 110 7.83 12.02 16.14
CA GLY A 110 7.52 13.09 17.08
C GLY A 110 6.98 12.57 18.41
N LEU A 111 6.05 11.60 18.39
CA LEU A 111 5.55 10.94 19.60
C LEU A 111 6.68 10.26 20.38
N PHE A 112 7.57 9.53 19.70
CA PHE A 112 8.71 8.90 20.35
C PHE A 112 9.69 9.93 20.94
N GLY A 113 9.98 11.00 20.20
CA GLY A 113 10.79 12.10 20.70
C GLY A 113 10.17 12.79 21.92
N TRP A 114 8.86 12.95 21.93
CA TRP A 114 8.13 13.49 23.08
C TRP A 114 8.24 12.59 24.30
N ASP A 115 8.04 11.28 24.15
CA ASP A 115 8.16 10.31 25.25
C ASP A 115 9.57 10.27 25.84
N LEU A 116 10.61 10.45 25.01
CA LEU A 116 11.98 10.61 25.47
C LEU A 116 12.17 11.87 26.32
N ILE A 117 11.56 12.99 25.94
CA ILE A 117 11.67 14.27 26.65
C ILE A 117 10.92 14.22 27.99
N THR A 118 9.73 13.62 28.02
CA THR A 118 8.90 13.54 29.23
C THR A 118 9.30 12.40 30.17
N GLY A 119 10.28 11.58 29.80
CA GLY A 119 10.79 10.49 30.62
C GLY A 119 9.78 9.34 30.78
N HIS A 120 8.91 9.11 29.79
CA HIS A 120 8.03 7.94 29.80
C HIS A 120 8.87 6.67 29.67
N GLU A 121 8.46 5.61 30.36
CA GLU A 121 9.11 4.30 30.25
C GLU A 121 9.00 3.76 28.82
N ILE A 122 10.15 3.44 28.23
CA ILE A 122 10.23 2.89 26.88
C ILE A 122 10.43 1.38 26.97
N GLY A 123 9.36 0.64 26.68
CA GLY A 123 9.42 -0.81 26.55
C GLY A 123 10.19 -1.22 25.29
N SER A 124 11.42 -1.71 25.45
CA SER A 124 12.27 -2.13 24.33
C SER A 124 11.94 -3.55 23.87
N HIS A 125 10.85 -3.74 23.12
CA HIS A 125 10.63 -5.02 22.44
C HIS A 125 10.28 -4.84 20.97
N ILE A 126 10.99 -5.60 20.12
CA ILE A 126 10.69 -5.72 18.70
C ILE A 126 9.86 -6.98 18.54
N GLY A 127 8.54 -6.78 18.43
CA GLY A 127 7.58 -7.87 18.35
C GLY A 127 7.56 -8.57 16.98
N LYS A 128 6.64 -9.51 16.81
CA LYS A 128 6.39 -10.23 15.54
C LYS A 128 5.79 -9.32 14.45
N CYS A 129 5.53 -8.05 14.76
CA CYS A 129 4.86 -7.08 13.90
C CYS A 129 5.60 -6.86 12.57
N ALA A 130 6.94 -6.85 12.58
CA ALA A 130 7.73 -6.71 11.36
C ALA A 130 7.46 -7.85 10.36
N TRP A 131 7.28 -9.08 10.84
CA TRP A 131 6.94 -10.24 9.99
C TRP A 131 5.53 -10.14 9.42
N VAL A 132 4.57 -9.72 10.23
CA VAL A 132 3.19 -9.50 9.77
C VAL A 132 3.15 -8.40 8.71
N ILE A 133 3.89 -7.30 8.91
CA ILE A 133 4.03 -6.24 7.90
C ILE A 133 4.60 -6.80 6.62
N LEU A 134 5.69 -7.55 6.68
CA LEU A 134 6.35 -8.12 5.51
C LEU A 134 5.36 -8.97 4.69
N ILE A 135 4.73 -9.95 5.33
CA ILE A 135 3.81 -10.89 4.67
C ILE A 135 2.62 -10.14 4.07
N ALA A 136 1.97 -9.27 4.86
CA ALA A 136 0.83 -8.50 4.39
C ALA A 136 1.24 -7.57 3.24
N SER A 137 2.35 -6.85 3.35
CA SER A 137 2.81 -5.91 2.32
C SER A 137 3.09 -6.63 1.00
N VAL A 138 3.71 -7.81 1.03
CA VAL A 138 3.93 -8.63 -0.16
C VAL A 138 2.61 -9.05 -0.80
N LEU A 139 1.65 -9.52 0.01
CA LEU A 139 0.34 -9.94 -0.50
C LEU A 139 -0.43 -8.76 -1.13
N PHE A 140 -0.56 -7.63 -0.43
CA PHE A 140 -1.33 -6.49 -0.92
C PHE A 140 -0.64 -5.75 -2.06
N SER A 141 0.64 -5.41 -1.91
CA SER A 141 1.38 -4.68 -2.94
C SER A 141 1.65 -5.56 -4.17
N GLY A 142 1.96 -6.84 -3.96
CA GLY A 142 2.16 -7.80 -5.04
C GLY A 142 0.89 -8.05 -5.85
N SER A 143 -0.27 -8.18 -5.17
CA SER A 143 -1.57 -8.27 -5.86
C SER A 143 -1.86 -6.99 -6.66
N GLY A 144 -1.63 -5.82 -6.05
CA GLY A 144 -1.79 -4.53 -6.74
C GLY A 144 -0.90 -4.41 -7.97
N LEU A 145 0.38 -4.78 -7.85
CA LEU A 145 1.33 -4.77 -8.96
C LEU A 145 0.91 -5.73 -10.08
N PHE A 146 0.47 -6.94 -9.76
CA PHE A 146 0.01 -7.92 -10.74
C PHE A 146 -1.17 -7.39 -11.56
N LEU A 147 -2.07 -6.63 -10.93
CA LEU A 147 -3.20 -6.00 -11.62
C LEU A 147 -2.76 -4.81 -12.49
N LEU A 148 -1.81 -4.01 -11.99
CA LEU A 148 -1.39 -2.76 -12.64
C LEU A 148 -0.37 -2.95 -13.77
N ARG A 149 0.45 -4.00 -13.75
CA ARG A 149 1.47 -4.26 -14.79
C ARG A 149 0.88 -4.42 -16.20
N ASN A 150 -0.37 -4.87 -16.29
CA ASN A 150 -1.09 -5.04 -17.55
C ASN A 150 -1.92 -3.80 -17.94
N GLY A 151 -1.84 -2.73 -17.16
CA GLY A 151 -2.64 -1.51 -17.34
C GLY A 151 -1.92 -0.40 -18.12
N PHE A 152 -0.62 -0.54 -18.37
CA PHE A 152 0.22 0.51 -18.93
C PHE A 152 -0.05 1.92 -18.31
N PRO A 153 0.05 2.09 -16.97
CA PRO A 153 -0.19 3.39 -16.29
C PRO A 153 0.64 4.60 -16.77
N GLY A 154 0.02 5.65 -17.29
CA GLY A 154 0.74 6.83 -17.82
C GLY A 154 1.74 7.54 -16.89
N LYS A 155 1.70 7.29 -15.57
CA LYS A 155 2.69 7.77 -14.58
C LYS A 155 3.26 6.62 -13.74
N PRO A 156 4.17 5.79 -14.27
CA PRO A 156 4.62 4.55 -13.62
C PRO A 156 5.31 4.78 -12.26
N VAL A 157 6.02 5.90 -12.09
CA VAL A 157 6.66 6.26 -10.82
C VAL A 157 5.63 6.54 -9.73
N LEU A 158 4.58 7.30 -10.05
CA LEU A 158 3.52 7.64 -9.11
C LEU A 158 2.67 6.41 -8.79
N THR A 159 2.41 5.56 -9.79
CA THR A 159 1.74 4.27 -9.59
C THR A 159 2.53 3.38 -8.65
N ALA A 160 3.85 3.22 -8.87
CA ALA A 160 4.72 2.44 -7.98
C ALA A 160 4.68 2.96 -6.53
N ALA A 161 4.83 4.27 -6.34
CA ALA A 161 4.78 4.89 -5.01
C ALA A 161 3.42 4.69 -4.34
N THR A 162 2.32 4.91 -5.07
CA THR A 162 0.96 4.77 -4.54
C THR A 162 0.63 3.31 -4.20
N THR A 163 1.07 2.35 -5.02
CA THR A 163 0.91 0.91 -4.72
C THR A 163 1.69 0.51 -3.47
N ALA A 164 2.92 1.01 -3.31
CA ALA A 164 3.72 0.76 -2.11
C ALA A 164 3.04 1.35 -0.86
N VAL A 165 2.57 2.61 -0.92
CA VAL A 165 1.82 3.23 0.20
C VAL A 165 0.54 2.44 0.52
N PHE A 166 -0.23 2.06 -0.50
CA PHE A 166 -1.46 1.27 -0.31
C PHE A 166 -1.19 -0.05 0.41
N GLY A 167 -0.17 -0.79 -0.03
CA GLY A 167 0.21 -2.05 0.59
C GLY A 167 0.66 -1.88 2.05
N LEU A 168 1.38 -0.82 2.35
CA LEU A 168 1.81 -0.50 3.72
C LEU A 168 0.67 -0.08 4.63
N ALA A 169 -0.26 0.74 4.13
CA ALA A 169 -1.47 1.09 4.87
C ALA A 169 -2.28 -0.16 5.20
N SER A 170 -2.42 -1.07 4.21
CA SER A 170 -3.11 -2.35 4.38
C SER A 170 -2.38 -3.27 5.36
N ALA A 171 -1.05 -3.31 5.33
CA ALA A 171 -0.25 -4.10 6.26
C ALA A 171 -0.34 -3.57 7.71
N ASN A 172 -0.30 -2.25 7.89
CA ASN A 172 -0.51 -1.61 9.20
C ASN A 172 -1.94 -1.79 9.69
N PHE A 173 -2.93 -1.88 8.79
CA PHE A 173 -4.28 -2.27 9.13
C PHE A 173 -4.33 -3.67 9.74
N CYS A 174 -3.68 -4.64 9.09
CA CYS A 174 -3.61 -6.01 9.60
C CYS A 174 -3.04 -6.05 11.03
N LEU A 175 -2.00 -5.26 11.31
CA LEU A 175 -1.36 -5.23 12.62
C LEU A 175 -2.29 -4.82 13.76
N LYS A 176 -3.35 -4.04 13.51
CA LYS A 176 -4.32 -3.70 14.55
C LYS A 176 -5.03 -4.93 15.13
N PHE A 177 -4.99 -6.07 14.44
CA PHE A 177 -5.50 -7.35 14.93
C PHE A 177 -4.44 -8.18 15.66
N PHE A 178 -3.15 -7.93 15.47
CA PHE A 178 -2.06 -8.77 16.00
C PHE A 178 -1.19 -8.09 17.07
N CYS A 179 -1.02 -6.77 16.99
CA CYS A 179 -0.08 -6.02 17.80
C CYS A 179 -0.77 -5.45 19.04
N GLY A 180 -0.55 -6.05 20.20
CA GLY A 180 -1.07 -5.54 21.48
C GLY A 180 -0.30 -4.34 22.04
N ASP A 181 0.90 -4.07 21.56
CA ASP A 181 1.73 -2.94 22.03
C ASP A 181 1.53 -1.71 21.15
N GLN A 182 1.21 -0.57 21.76
CA GLN A 182 1.04 0.71 21.09
C GLN A 182 1.94 1.80 21.67
N THR A 183 3.02 1.41 22.36
CA THR A 183 4.06 2.36 22.78
C THR A 183 4.71 3.02 21.56
N SER A 184 5.12 4.28 21.71
CA SER A 184 5.73 5.06 20.63
C SER A 184 6.99 4.40 20.06
N TYR A 185 7.82 3.80 20.93
CA TYR A 185 8.98 3.00 20.53
C TYR A 185 8.59 1.84 19.63
N HIS A 186 7.60 1.05 20.04
CA HIS A 186 7.16 -0.10 19.25
C HIS A 186 6.59 0.32 17.90
N ILE A 187 5.81 1.40 17.87
CA ILE A 187 5.29 1.95 16.61
C ILE A 187 6.45 2.37 15.71
N LEU A 188 7.42 3.13 16.22
CA LEU A 188 8.53 3.62 15.40
C LEU A 188 9.42 2.48 14.86
N PHE A 189 9.82 1.54 15.73
CA PHE A 189 10.80 0.51 15.37
C PHE A 189 10.19 -0.77 14.81
N SER A 190 8.99 -1.16 15.24
CA SER A 190 8.32 -2.38 14.77
C SER A 190 7.30 -2.14 13.68
N HIS A 191 6.82 -0.89 13.49
CA HIS A 191 5.87 -0.55 12.43
C HIS A 191 6.48 0.36 11.36
N VAL A 192 6.91 1.57 11.74
CA VAL A 192 7.38 2.60 10.80
C VAL A 192 8.66 2.14 10.09
N THR A 193 9.64 1.63 10.84
CA THR A 193 10.94 1.22 10.27
C THR A 193 10.81 0.09 9.23
N PRO A 194 10.12 -1.04 9.53
CA PRO A 194 9.87 -2.07 8.52
C PRO A 194 9.03 -1.56 7.36
N SER A 195 8.04 -0.68 7.62
CA SER A 195 7.22 -0.09 6.58
C SER A 195 8.03 0.78 5.62
N LEU A 196 8.99 1.57 6.12
CA LEU A 196 9.89 2.38 5.31
C LEU A 196 10.81 1.51 4.46
N ILE A 197 11.41 0.47 5.04
CA ILE A 197 12.26 -0.47 4.29
C ILE A 197 11.48 -1.08 3.13
N LEU A 198 10.26 -1.54 3.39
CA LEU A 198 9.39 -2.14 2.39
C LEU A 198 8.84 -1.13 1.40
N PHE A 199 8.62 0.12 1.80
CA PHE A 199 8.26 1.20 0.90
C PHE A 199 9.34 1.38 -0.17
N PHE A 200 10.60 1.56 0.25
CA PHE A 200 11.70 1.80 -0.69
C PHE A 200 11.95 0.56 -1.55
N ALA A 201 12.01 -0.63 -0.95
CA ALA A 201 12.18 -1.87 -1.70
C ALA A 201 11.07 -2.08 -2.74
N GLY A 202 9.81 -1.91 -2.34
CA GLY A 202 8.64 -1.99 -3.22
C GLY A 202 8.66 -0.92 -4.30
N PHE A 203 8.90 0.35 -3.94
CA PHE A 203 8.97 1.46 -4.89
C PHE A 203 9.98 1.21 -6.00
N PHE A 204 11.23 0.87 -5.66
CA PHE A 204 12.27 0.62 -6.66
C PHE A 204 11.96 -0.60 -7.53
N LEU A 205 11.43 -1.67 -6.93
CA LEU A 205 11.03 -2.87 -7.66
C LEU A 205 9.87 -2.59 -8.63
N PHE A 206 8.80 -1.97 -8.13
CA PHE A 206 7.59 -1.68 -8.90
C PHE A 206 7.88 -0.65 -10.00
N GLN A 207 8.71 0.35 -9.73
CA GLN A 207 9.12 1.31 -10.73
C GLN A 207 9.85 0.63 -11.91
N LYS A 208 10.70 -0.36 -11.64
CA LYS A 208 11.36 -1.14 -12.71
C LYS A 208 10.38 -1.98 -13.51
N ILE A 209 9.38 -2.56 -12.85
CA ILE A 209 8.38 -3.44 -13.50
C ILE A 209 7.35 -2.63 -14.30
N LEU A 210 6.98 -1.44 -13.83
CA LEU A 210 5.95 -0.59 -14.42
C LEU A 210 6.49 0.37 -15.48
N LYS A 211 7.80 0.56 -15.59
CA LYS A 211 8.41 1.29 -16.72
C LYS A 211 8.41 0.36 -17.94
N TRP A 212 7.79 0.78 -19.03
CA TRP A 212 7.96 0.23 -20.38
C TRP A 212 8.77 1.18 -21.25
#